data_AF-A0A527Z327-F1
#
_entry.id   AF-A0A527Z327-F1
#
_cell.length_a   1.000
_cell.length_b   1.000
_cell.length_c   1.000
_cell.angle_alpha   90.00
_cell.angle_beta   90.00
_cell.angle_gamma   90.00
#
_symmetry.space_group_name_H-M   'P 1'
#
loop_
_entity.id
_entity.type
_entity.pdbx_description
1 polymer ?
#
loop_
_entity_poly.entity_id
_entity_poly.type
_entity_poly.pdbx_seq_one_letter_code
_entity_poly.pdbx_strand_id
1 'polypeptide(L)'
;MLAWLTARDAVITRSISVARVTAAAGRPTVLELHSPVEAERQAVIKRFHMLVKSKNLLSLVVISEALRKHFESRWPELSGRILSTPLGGDLVTEPTQGAIPLCG
;
A
#
# COMPACT_ATOMS: atom_id res chain seq x y z
N MET A 1 -6.12 -16.67 -5.84
CA MET A 1 -4.81 -16.77 -5.17
C MET A 1 -4.05 -15.49 -5.42
N LEU A 2 -3.66 -14.75 -4.37
CA LEU A 2 -3.12 -13.39 -4.50
C LEU A 2 -1.67 -13.42 -5.02
N ALA A 3 -1.45 -12.90 -6.23
CA ALA A 3 -0.16 -12.93 -6.95
C ALA A 3 1.03 -12.26 -6.23
N TRP A 4 0.79 -11.50 -5.14
CA TRP A 4 1.85 -10.89 -4.34
C TRP A 4 2.51 -11.84 -3.35
N LEU A 5 1.86 -12.95 -2.96
CA LEU A 5 2.48 -13.97 -2.10
C LEU A 5 3.63 -14.73 -2.81
N THR A 6 3.67 -14.67 -4.14
CA THR A 6 4.71 -15.31 -4.96
C THR A 6 5.77 -14.35 -5.46
N ALA A 7 5.56 -13.04 -5.34
CA ALA A 7 6.54 -12.02 -5.73
C ALA A 7 7.52 -11.80 -4.58
N ARG A 8 8.62 -12.56 -4.54
CA ARG A 8 9.65 -12.47 -3.49
C ARG A 8 10.28 -11.07 -3.34
N ASP A 9 10.12 -10.18 -4.33
CA ASP A 9 10.82 -8.89 -4.43
C ASP A 9 9.88 -7.68 -4.68
N ALA A 10 8.67 -7.68 -4.11
CA ALA A 10 7.77 -6.54 -4.26
C ALA A 10 8.25 -5.33 -3.42
N VAL A 11 8.26 -4.13 -4.02
CA VAL A 11 8.48 -2.90 -3.27
C VAL A 11 7.18 -2.45 -2.62
N ILE A 12 7.16 -2.35 -1.30
CA ILE A 12 6.03 -1.81 -0.53
C ILE A 12 6.40 -0.41 -0.06
N THR A 13 5.55 0.58 -0.32
CA THR A 13 5.82 1.97 0.06
C THR A 13 4.54 2.77 0.30
N ARG A 14 4.65 3.83 1.11
CA ARG A 14 3.61 4.85 1.32
C ARG A 14 3.81 6.10 0.45
N SER A 15 4.87 6.14 -0.36
CA SER A 15 5.17 7.27 -1.23
C SER A 15 4.72 7.00 -2.66
N ILE A 16 3.76 7.79 -3.14
CA ILE A 16 3.28 7.76 -4.53
C ILE A 16 4.44 7.96 -5.52
N SER A 17 5.40 8.82 -5.17
CA SER A 17 6.54 9.11 -6.06
C SER A 17 7.50 7.91 -6.13
N VAL A 18 7.79 7.26 -5.00
CA VAL A 18 8.61 6.03 -4.98
C VAL A 18 7.90 4.93 -5.76
N ALA A 19 6.62 4.69 -5.46
CA ALA A 19 5.83 3.66 -6.15
C ALA A 19 5.79 3.88 -7.67
N ARG A 20 5.66 5.14 -8.11
CA ARG A 20 5.69 5.48 -9.53
C ARG A 20 7.03 5.12 -10.18
N VAL A 21 8.15 5.43 -9.52
CA VAL A 21 9.50 5.15 -10.06
C VAL A 21 9.77 3.65 -10.10
N THR A 22 9.47 2.92 -9.02
CA THR A 22 9.71 1.48 -8.94
C THR A 22 8.86 0.70 -9.94
N ALA A 23 7.58 1.07 -10.07
CA ALA A 23 6.70 0.48 -11.08
C ALA A 23 7.15 0.81 -12.51
N ALA A 24 7.77 1.98 -12.75
CA ALA A 24 8.40 2.31 -14.05
C ALA A 24 9.58 1.38 -14.36
N ALA A 25 10.38 1.09 -13.34
CA ALA A 25 11.58 0.26 -13.43
C ALA A 25 11.26 -1.25 -13.55
N GLY A 26 10.01 -1.62 -13.80
CA GLY A 26 9.61 -3.02 -13.95
C GLY A 26 9.44 -3.77 -12.63
N ARG A 27 9.52 -3.09 -11.48
CA ARG A 27 9.45 -3.75 -10.17
C ARG A 27 8.00 -3.89 -9.72
N PRO A 28 7.56 -5.11 -9.34
CA PRO A 28 6.27 -5.28 -8.70
C PRO A 28 6.17 -4.38 -7.48
N THR A 29 5.12 -3.58 -7.40
CA THR A 29 5.00 -2.48 -6.43
C THR A 29 3.63 -2.53 -5.76
N VAL A 30 3.63 -2.36 -4.44
CA VAL A 30 2.44 -2.15 -3.61
C VAL A 30 2.51 -0.75 -3.03
N LEU A 31 1.44 0.02 -3.22
CA LEU A 31 1.30 1.34 -2.62
C LEU A 31 0.33 1.25 -1.46
N GLU A 32 0.69 1.81 -0.31
CA GLU A 32 -0.20 1.96 0.84
C GLU A 32 -0.58 3.44 1.02
N LEU A 33 -1.88 3.73 1.13
CA LEU A 33 -2.39 5.10 1.34
C LEU A 33 -3.33 5.17 2.54
N HIS A 34 -3.12 6.20 3.37
CA HIS A 34 -3.92 6.47 4.57
C HIS A 34 -4.92 7.61 4.36
N SER A 35 -4.87 8.28 3.21
CA SER A 35 -5.71 9.42 2.85
C SER A 35 -6.03 9.42 1.35
N PRO A 36 -7.06 10.17 0.92
CA PRO A 36 -7.31 10.42 -0.50
C PRO A 36 -6.12 11.11 -1.15
N VAL A 37 -5.84 10.79 -2.42
CA VAL A 37 -4.75 11.41 -3.18
C VAL A 37 -5.02 12.87 -3.52
N GLU A 38 -6.27 13.29 -3.46
CA GLU A 38 -6.69 14.67 -3.73
C GLU A 38 -6.14 15.69 -2.72
N ALA A 39 -5.69 15.22 -1.54
CA ALA A 39 -5.00 16.04 -0.56
C ALA A 39 -3.55 16.37 -0.96
N GLU A 40 -3.01 15.69 -1.98
CA GLU A 40 -1.62 15.85 -2.41
C GLU A 40 -1.44 17.00 -3.40
N ARG A 41 -0.17 17.39 -3.60
CA ARG A 41 0.19 18.35 -4.65
C ARG A 41 -0.16 17.80 -6.04
N GLN A 42 -0.54 18.68 -6.97
CA GLN A 42 -0.91 18.31 -8.35
C GLN A 42 0.12 17.43 -9.07
N ALA A 43 1.42 17.65 -8.84
CA ALA A 43 2.47 16.82 -9.41
C ALA A 43 2.42 15.36 -8.91
N VAL A 44 2.05 15.15 -7.64
CA VAL A 44 1.91 13.82 -7.03
C VAL A 44 0.65 13.14 -7.54
N ILE A 45 -0.47 13.87 -7.66
CA ILE A 45 -1.72 13.37 -8.26
C ILE A 45 -1.46 12.86 -9.68
N LYS A 46 -0.73 13.62 -10.51
CA LYS A 46 -0.33 13.18 -11.86
C LYS A 46 0.48 11.88 -11.83
N ARG A 47 1.43 11.73 -10.90
CA ARG A 47 2.20 10.49 -10.74
C ARG A 47 1.32 9.32 -10.34
N PHE A 48 0.33 9.55 -9.48
CA PHE A 48 -0.65 8.54 -9.11
C PHE A 48 -1.47 8.07 -10.32
N HIS A 49 -1.99 8.99 -11.14
CA HIS A 49 -2.70 8.63 -12.38
C HIS A 49 -1.87 7.79 -13.35
N MET A 50 -0.56 8.01 -13.40
CA MET A 50 0.33 7.17 -14.21
C MET A 50 0.56 5.79 -13.56
N LEU A 51 0.68 5.76 -12.22
CA LEU A 51 0.92 4.55 -11.46
C LEU A 51 -0.27 3.58 -11.52
N VAL A 52 -1.51 4.06 -11.39
CA VAL A 52 -2.71 3.19 -11.42
C VAL A 52 -2.87 2.44 -12.74
N LYS A 53 -2.33 3.00 -13.84
CA LYS A 53 -2.32 2.37 -15.18
C LYS A 53 -1.18 1.37 -15.35
N SER A 54 -0.23 1.32 -14.43
CA SER A 54 0.91 0.40 -14.51
C SER A 54 0.47 -1.04 -14.23
N LYS A 55 0.93 -1.96 -15.08
CA LYS A 55 0.84 -3.42 -14.81
C LYS A 55 1.70 -3.88 -13.64
N ASN A 56 2.70 -3.08 -13.27
CA ASN A 56 3.61 -3.39 -12.17
C ASN A 56 3.09 -2.88 -10.82
N LEU A 57 1.99 -2.10 -10.81
CA LEU A 57 1.23 -1.86 -9.58
C LEU A 57 0.39 -3.11 -9.28
N LEU A 58 0.83 -3.89 -8.31
CA LEU A 58 0.15 -5.11 -7.90
C LEU A 58 -1.09 -4.81 -7.07
N SER A 59 -0.97 -3.90 -6.10
CA SER A 59 -2.08 -3.56 -5.23
C SER A 59 -1.96 -2.15 -4.64
N LEU A 60 -3.12 -1.54 -4.40
CA LEU A 60 -3.29 -0.38 -3.54
C LEU A 60 -3.86 -0.85 -2.19
N VAL A 61 -3.09 -0.70 -1.12
CA VAL A 61 -3.52 -0.97 0.25
C VAL A 61 -4.08 0.30 0.86
N VAL A 62 -5.25 0.20 1.47
CA VAL A 62 -5.92 1.31 2.15
C VAL A 62 -6.39 0.90 3.53
N ILE A 63 -6.40 1.86 4.45
CA ILE A 63 -6.69 1.62 5.88
C ILE A 63 -8.16 1.40 6.21
N SER A 64 -9.07 1.64 5.26
CA SER A 64 -10.50 1.57 5.51
C SER A 64 -11.30 1.22 4.26
N GLU A 65 -12.47 0.63 4.48
CA GLU A 65 -13.41 0.31 3.41
C GLU A 65 -13.98 1.58 2.75
N ALA A 66 -14.11 2.67 3.52
CA ALA A 66 -14.53 3.96 2.98
C ALA A 66 -13.51 4.48 1.94
N LEU A 67 -12.22 4.38 2.26
CA LEU A 67 -11.16 4.81 1.36
C LEU A 67 -11.06 3.88 0.13
N ARG A 68 -11.30 2.58 0.31
CA ARG A 68 -11.41 1.63 -0.80
C ARG A 68 -12.52 2.03 -1.78
N LYS A 69 -13.74 2.26 -1.30
CA LYS A 69 -14.87 2.68 -2.13
C LYS A 69 -14.60 3.99 -2.86
N HIS A 70 -13.96 4.94 -2.18
CA HIS A 70 -13.50 6.19 -2.80
C HIS A 70 -12.60 5.91 -4.02
N PHE A 71 -11.55 5.11 -3.85
CA PHE A 71 -10.64 4.78 -4.94
C PHE A 71 -11.29 3.96 -6.05
N GLU A 72 -12.10 2.95 -5.73
CA GLU A 72 -12.81 2.12 -6.72
C GLU A 72 -13.75 2.96 -7.59
N SER A 73 -14.45 3.94 -7.00
CA SER A 73 -15.39 4.80 -7.75
C SER A 73 -14.72 5.72 -8.77
N ARG A 74 -13.46 6.10 -8.51
CA ARG A 74 -12.78 7.21 -9.20
C ARG A 74 -11.63 6.75 -10.10
N TRP A 75 -11.10 5.55 -9.84
CA TRP A 75 -10.11 4.88 -10.68
C TRP A 75 -10.56 3.43 -10.94
N PRO A 76 -11.45 3.21 -11.91
CA PRO A 76 -11.91 1.87 -12.29
C PRO A 76 -10.77 0.92 -12.66
N GLU A 77 -9.62 1.45 -13.09
CA GLU A 77 -8.42 0.65 -13.36
C GLU A 77 -7.95 -0.13 -12.13
N LEU A 78 -8.23 0.36 -10.92
CA LEU A 78 -7.84 -0.30 -9.67
C LEU A 78 -8.81 -1.41 -9.23
N SER A 79 -9.89 -1.67 -9.98
CA SER A 79 -10.85 -2.72 -9.66
C SER A 79 -10.15 -4.09 -9.52
N GLY A 80 -10.44 -4.78 -8.42
CA GLY A 80 -9.79 -6.05 -8.08
C GLY A 80 -8.33 -5.94 -7.62
N ARG A 81 -7.78 -4.74 -7.51
CA ARG A 81 -6.39 -4.47 -7.06
C ARG A 81 -6.32 -3.68 -5.74
N ILE A 82 -7.45 -3.35 -5.12
CA ILE A 82 -7.47 -2.63 -3.85
C ILE A 82 -7.68 -3.61 -2.70
N LEU A 83 -6.81 -3.53 -1.70
CA LEU A 83 -6.94 -4.26 -0.44
C LEU A 83 -7.26 -3.26 0.66
N SER A 84 -8.44 -3.40 1.28
CA SER A 84 -8.74 -2.71 2.53
C SER A 84 -8.30 -3.59 3.70
N THR A 85 -7.39 -3.06 4.51
CA THR A 85 -7.03 -3.67 5.79
C THR A 85 -7.44 -2.68 6.88
N PRO A 86 -8.27 -3.08 7.86
CA PRO A 86 -8.48 -2.25 9.04
C PRO A 86 -7.13 -1.86 9.63
N LEU A 87 -6.99 -0.63 10.14
CA LEU A 87 -5.82 -0.23 10.93
C LEU A 87 -5.58 -1.30 12.00
N GLY A 88 -4.54 -2.11 11.79
CA GLY A 88 -3.96 -2.88 12.86
C GLY A 88 -3.36 -1.87 13.81
N GLY A 89 -4.08 -1.52 14.87
CA GLY A 89 -3.40 -1.03 16.05
C GLY A 89 -2.40 -2.12 16.43
N ASP A 90 -1.15 -1.73 16.71
CA ASP A 90 -0.22 -2.67 17.32
C ASP A 90 -0.96 -3.27 18.52
N LEU A 91 -1.27 -4.57 18.45
CA LEU A 91 -1.50 -5.33 19.65
C LEU A 91 -0.14 -5.40 20.32
N VAL A 92 0.27 -4.29 20.95
CA VAL A 92 1.15 -4.36 22.09
C VAL A 92 0.31 -5.10 23.13
N THR A 93 0.27 -6.43 23.04
CA THR A 93 0.07 -7.24 24.22
C THR A 93 1.10 -6.72 25.20
N GLU A 94 0.62 -6.20 26.33
CA GLU A 94 1.45 -5.74 27.43
C GLU A 94 2.62 -6.73 27.59
N PRO A 95 3.86 -6.25 27.78
CA PRO A 95 4.98 -7.15 27.97
C PRO A 95 4.62 -8.09 29.12
N THR A 96 4.42 -9.38 28.81
CA THR A 96 4.24 -10.41 29.81
C THR A 96 5.45 -10.29 30.74
N GLN A 97 5.22 -9.85 31.97
CA GLN A 97 6.26 -9.82 33.00
C GLN A 97 6.83 -11.22 33.12
N GLY A 98 8.05 -11.39 32.60
CA GLY A 98 8.71 -12.69 32.50
C GLY A 98 9.94 -12.60 31.63
N ALA A 99 10.78 -11.57 31.87
CA ALA A 99 12.07 -11.42 31.22
C ALA A 99 12.91 -12.69 31.42
N ILE A 100 13.29 -13.33 30.32
CA ILE A 100 14.40 -14.27 30.32
C ILE A 100 15.66 -13.42 30.48
N PRO A 101 16.51 -13.65 31.51
CA PRO A 101 17.74 -12.89 31.64
C PRO A 101 18.65 -13.24 30.46
N LEU A 102 19.08 -12.21 29.73
CA LEU A 102 20.22 -12.33 28.83
C LEU A 102 21.46 -12.47 29.73
N CYS A 103 22.10 -13.64 29.70
CA CYS A 103 23.36 -13.88 30.37
C CYS A 103 24.41 -12.87 29.88
N GLY A 104 24.94 -12.08 30.81
CA GLY A 104 26.22 -11.39 30.71
C GLY A 104 27.23 -12.07 31.62
#